data_AF-L0GZJ5-F1
#
_entry.id   AF-L0GZJ5-F1
#
_cell.length_a   1.000
_cell.length_b   1.000
_cell.length_c   1.000
_cell.angle_alpha   90.00
_cell.angle_beta   90.00
_cell.angle_gamma   90.00
#
_symmetry.space_group_name_H-M   'P 1'
#
loop_
_entity.id
_entity.type
_entity.pdbx_description
1 polymer ?
#
loop_
_entity_poly.entity_id
_entity_poly.type
_entity_poly.pdbx_seq_one_letter_code
_entity_poly.pdbx_strand_id
1 'polypeptide(L)' 'MYVCVCHSITDRDIHEAIRRGARTLDELQDGLGIATTCGTCRNFACEMLEDGLARSANTAGQTPSVPCR' A
#
# COMPACT_ATOMS: atom_id res chain seq x y z
N MET A 1 3.94 -12.71 3.41
CA MET A 1 5.34 -12.31 3.74
C MET A 1 5.35 -11.01 4.55
N TYR A 2 6.35 -10.77 5.41
CA TYR A 2 6.55 -9.47 6.05
C TYR A 2 7.08 -8.44 5.04
N VAL A 3 6.39 -7.31 4.99
CA VAL A 3 6.72 -6.18 4.12
C VAL A 3 7.39 -5.07 4.93
N CYS A 4 6.87 -4.76 6.12
CA CYS A 4 7.48 -3.82 7.06
C CYS A 4 7.85 -4.55 8.35
N VAL A 5 9.15 -4.68 8.62
CA VAL A 5 9.60 -5.32 9.87
C VAL A 5 9.45 -4.40 11.09
N CYS A 6 9.52 -3.08 10.91
CA CYS A 6 9.38 -2.11 12.00
C CYS A 6 8.01 -2.18 12.68
N HIS A 7 6.96 -2.37 11.88
CA HIS A 7 5.56 -2.42 12.35
C HIS A 7 4.92 -3.79 12.16
N SER A 8 5.72 -4.81 11.85
CA SER A 8 5.25 -6.19 11.61
C SER A 8 4.11 -6.29 10.58
N ILE A 9 4.16 -5.47 9.52
CA ILE A 9 3.14 -5.43 8.46
C ILE A 9 3.43 -6.49 7.43
N THR A 10 2.40 -7.25 7.07
CA THR A 10 2.45 -8.31 6.07
C THR A 10 1.83 -7.88 4.75
N ASP A 11 2.11 -8.65 3.70
CA ASP A 11 1.44 -8.58 2.40
C ASP A 11 -0.09 -8.63 2.53
N ARG A 12 -0.60 -9.48 3.41
CA ARG A 12 -2.03 -9.61 3.66
C ARG A 12 -2.62 -8.31 4.21
N ASP A 13 -1.91 -7.64 5.13
CA ASP A 13 -2.38 -6.40 5.76
C ASP A 13 -2.47 -5.27 4.73
N ILE A 14 -1.49 -5.17 3.83
CA ILE A 14 -1.51 -4.20 2.72
C ILE A 14 -2.69 -4.48 1.79
N HIS A 15 -2.86 -5.73 1.35
CA HIS A 15 -4.00 -6.09 0.50
C HIS A 15 -5.35 -5.85 1.20
N GLU A 16 -5.43 -6.04 2.51
CA GLU A 16 -6.63 -5.74 3.28
C GLU A 16 -6.92 -4.24 3.34
N ALA A 17 -5.90 -3.41 3.59
CA ALA A 17 -6.05 -1.96 3.53
C ALA A 17 -6.53 -1.49 2.15
N ILE A 18 -5.98 -2.06 1.07
CA ILE A 18 -6.44 -1.79 -0.30
C ILE A 18 -7.91 -2.20 -0.49
N ARG A 19 -8.32 -3.39 -0.02
CA ARG A 19 -9.73 -3.82 -0.06
C ARG A 19 -10.64 -2.89 0.74
N ARG A 20 -10.16 -2.35 1.86
CA ARG A 20 -10.88 -1.38 2.71
C ARG A 20 -10.99 0.01 2.09
N GLY A 21 -10.23 0.29 1.04
CA GLY A 21 -10.31 1.55 0.30
C GLY A 21 -8.99 2.30 0.17
N ALA A 22 -7.87 1.81 0.72
CA ALA A 22 -6.59 2.49 0.56
C ALA A 22 -6.18 2.55 -0.92
N ARG A 23 -5.85 3.74 -1.41
CA ARG A 23 -5.44 4.06 -2.78
C ARG A 23 -4.09 4.76 -2.83
N THR A 24 -3.58 5.27 -1.72
CA THR A 24 -2.30 5.97 -1.64
C THR A 24 -1.37 5.39 -0.58
N LEU A 25 -0.07 5.65 -0.70
CA LEU A 25 0.89 5.25 0.33
C LEU A 25 0.60 5.97 1.65
N ASP A 26 0.16 7.22 1.62
CA ASP A 26 -0.17 7.99 2.82
C ASP A 26 -1.34 7.34 3.58
N GLU A 27 -2.36 6.85 2.89
CA GLU A 27 -3.44 6.08 3.52
C GLU A 27 -2.96 4.76 4.11
N LEU A 28 -1.98 4.09 3.49
CA LEU A 28 -1.33 2.92 4.08
C LEU A 28 -0.48 3.31 5.30
N GLN A 29 0.21 4.45 5.28
CA GLN A 29 0.97 4.98 6.43
C GLN A 29 0.04 5.28 7.60
N ASP A 30 -1.08 5.96 7.36
CA ASP A 30 -2.04 6.31 8.40
C ASP A 30 -2.76 5.06 8.95
N GLY A 31 -3.08 4.09 8.08
CA GLY A 31 -3.81 2.89 8.48
C GLY A 31 -2.94 1.79 9.11
N LEU A 32 -1.69 1.63 8.67
CA LEU A 32 -0.82 0.50 9.03
C LEU A 32 0.51 0.95 9.66
N GLY A 33 0.87 2.23 9.61
CA GLY A 33 2.19 2.71 10.03
C GLY A 33 3.34 2.30 9.10
N ILE A 34 3.06 1.70 7.94
CA ILE A 34 4.09 1.23 7.01
C ILE A 34 4.99 2.38 6.55
N ALA A 35 6.30 2.15 6.38
CA ALA A 35 7.27 3.16 5.91
C ALA A 35 7.42 4.43 6.77
N THR A 36 6.87 4.48 8.00
CA THR A 36 7.00 5.64 8.90
C THR A 36 8.25 5.62 9.80
N THR A 37 8.98 4.49 9.89
CA THR A 37 10.21 4.37 10.71
C THR A 37 11.48 4.41 9.86
N CYS A 38 11.91 3.27 9.30
CA CYS A 38 13.16 3.19 8.53
C CYS A 38 12.98 3.52 7.04
N GLY A 39 11.73 3.53 6.55
CA GLY A 39 11.41 3.81 5.14
C GLY A 39 11.82 2.75 4.11
N THR A 40 12.61 1.74 4.47
CA THR A 40 13.17 0.75 3.51
C THR A 40 12.10 -0.02 2.73
N CYS A 41 10.94 -0.25 3.34
CA CYS A 41 9.81 -0.94 2.71
C CYS A 41 8.98 -0.05 1.77
N ARG A 42 9.25 1.27 1.68
CA ARG A 42 8.42 2.24 0.94
C ARG A 42 8.19 1.83 -0.51
N ASN A 43 9.26 1.60 -1.26
CA ASN A 43 9.16 1.30 -2.69
C ASN A 43 8.37 0.02 -2.93
N PHE A 44 8.68 -1.02 -2.15
CA PHE A 44 7.98 -2.30 -2.25
C PHE A 44 6.50 -2.19 -1.84
N ALA A 45 6.16 -1.38 -0.83
CA ALA A 45 4.78 -1.10 -0.46
C ALA A 45 4.02 -0.35 -1.56
N CYS A 46 4.68 0.57 -2.27
CA CYS A 46 4.09 1.26 -3.42
C CYS A 46 3.85 0.31 -4.59
N GLU A 47 4.80 -0.56 -4.93
CA GLU A 47 4.63 -1.59 -5.96
C GLU A 47 3.42 -2.51 -5.63
N MET A 48 3.30 -2.95 -4.38
CA MET A 48 2.17 -3.76 -3.94
C MET A 48 0.83 -3.01 -4.00
N LEU A 49 0.84 -1.71 -3.70
CA LEU A 49 -0.34 -0.85 -3.83
C LEU A 49 -0.76 -0.76 -5.29
N GLU A 50 0.15 -0.42 -6.19
CA GLU A 50 -0.10 -0.33 -7.64
C GLU A 50 -0.62 -1.66 -8.20
N ASP A 51 0.02 -2.78 -7.86
CA ASP A 51 -0.41 -4.12 -8.25
C ASP A 51 -1.82 -4.46 -7.72
N GLY A 52 -2.08 -4.13 -6.45
CA GLY A 52 -3.38 -4.36 -5.82
C GLY A 52 -4.49 -3.53 -6.45
N LEU A 53 -4.19 -2.29 -6.82
CA LEU A 53 -5.13 -1.40 -7.52
C LEU A 53 -5.36 -1.82 -8.96
N ALA A 54 -4.31 -2.22 -9.69
CA ALA A 54 -4.45 -2.75 -11.05
C ALA A 54 -5.35 -4.00 -11.08
N ARG A 55 -5.23 -4.88 -10.08
CA ARG A 55 -6.11 -6.05 -9.90
C ARG A 55 -7.54 -5.66 -9.52
N SER A 56 -7.72 -4.54 -8.82
CA SER A 56 -9.04 -4.03 -8.38
C SER A 56 -9.76 -3.20 -9.45
N ALA A 57 -9.02 -2.58 -10.39
CA ALA A 57 -9.53 -1.67 -11.41
C ALA A 57 -10.36 -2.34 -12.52
N ASN A 58 -10.52 -3.66 -12.50
CA ASN A 58 -11.52 -4.35 -13.34
C ASN A 58 -12.98 -4.13 -12.84
N THR A 59 -13.18 -3.25 -11.86
CA THR A 59 -14.50 -2.81 -11.40
C THR A 59 -14.46 -1.31 -11.08
N ALA A 60 -14.90 -0.50 -12.06
CA ALA A 60 -15.07 0.96 -12.00
C ALA A 60 -13.79 1.82 -11.92
N GLY A 61 -13.66 2.74 -12.87
CA GLY A 61 -12.47 3.58 -13.06
C GLY A 61 -12.17 4.54 -11.90
N GLN A 62 -10.88 4.75 -11.65
CA GLN A 62 -10.39 5.92 -10.95
C GLN A 62 -8.90 6.18 -11.23
N THR A 63 -8.57 7.47 -11.25
CA THR A 63 -7.34 8.08 -11.77
C THR A 63 -6.13 7.76 -10.87
N PRO A 64 -4.99 7.31 -11.43
CA PRO A 64 -3.77 7.08 -10.67
C PRO A 64 -3.26 8.44 -10.17
N SER A 65 -3.40 8.68 -8.87
CA SER A 65 -2.93 9.92 -8.26
C SER A 65 -1.73 9.65 -7.38
N VAL A 66 -0.63 10.24 -7.85
CA VAL A 66 0.66 10.51 -7.20
C VAL A 66 1.63 9.31 -7.19
N PRO A 67 2.64 9.30 -8.07
CA PRO A 67 3.80 8.42 -7.92
C PRO A 67 4.43 8.72 -6.56
N CYS A 68 4.74 7.67 -5.80
CA CYS A 68 5.53 7.75 -4.58
C CYS A 68 6.85 8.49 -4.87
N ARG A 69 6.88 9.81 -4.65
CA ARG A 69 8.06 10.66 -4.79
C ARG A 69 8.51 11.15 -3.42
#